data_AF-A0AAV5IQ60-F1
#
_entry.id   AF-A0AAV5IQ60-F1
#
_cell.length_a   1.000
_cell.length_b   1.000
_cell.length_c   1.000
_cell.angle_alpha   90.00
_cell.angle_beta   90.00
_cell.angle_gamma   90.00
#
_symmetry.space_group_name_H-M   'P 1'
#
loop_
_entity.id
_entity.type
_entity.pdbx_description
1 polymer ?
#
loop_
_entity_poly.entity_id
_entity_poly.type
_entity_poly.pdbx_seq_one_letter_code
_entity_poly.pdbx_strand_id
1 'polypeptide(L)'
;MATAPPSPSMASNANVLRRIDTKNPPNPLFLLPKCTSLRELEQIHSFAIKTHLQNYLSVVTKLINFCTQNPTMTSMAYAQKLFDKITEPDVVLYNTMARGYSRSNYPRQAIALFVLVLSSGLLPDDYTFTSVIKACASSKAFQEGKQLHCVAIKLGLDDNVYICPTLISMYTECNDVDAARQIFDKTSEPCVVLYNAIITGYTRSSRPNEALSLFRELQLRNLKPTDVTMLSVLSSCALLGALDLGKWIHECVKKFGIDKYIKVSTALIDMYAKCGSLEDAISVFENMQVRDTPAWSAMIIAYATHGQGHKAIAMFEEMRKAKVQPDEITFLGLLYACSHNGLVEEGWKYFSSMSDKYKILPGIKHYGCMVDLLGRAGRLDDAFKFIDELPIKPTPILWRTLLSACSSHGNVELGKKVIKRIFRLDDSHGGDYVILSNLCARVGRWEDVDFLRKLMKDRGVVKVPGCSSIEVNNVVHEFFSGDGVHSTATSLHQALDELMIELKMAGYEPDTSLVFHAEMEEKDKEITLRYHSEKLAIAYGLLNTPPGTTIRVVKNLRVCGDCHSAAKHISMIFDRQIILRDVQRFHHFKNGKCSCGDFW
;
A
#
# COMPACT_ATOMS: atom_id res chain seq x y z
N MET A 1 -12.98 -63.81 -59.60
CA MET A 1 -12.20 -62.83 -58.82
C MET A 1 -12.85 -62.68 -57.47
N ALA A 2 -12.04 -62.79 -56.41
CA ALA A 2 -12.33 -62.49 -55.00
C ALA A 2 -13.45 -63.30 -54.32
N THR A 3 -13.00 -64.14 -53.40
CA THR A 3 -13.71 -65.01 -52.45
C THR A 3 -14.55 -64.25 -51.44
N ALA A 4 -15.67 -64.87 -51.06
CA ALA A 4 -16.62 -64.44 -50.03
C ALA A 4 -16.12 -64.76 -48.58
N PRO A 5 -16.99 -64.69 -47.55
CA PRO A 5 -17.03 -63.77 -46.38
C PRO A 5 -16.53 -64.52 -45.10
N PRO A 6 -16.87 -64.24 -43.80
CA PRO A 6 -17.68 -63.20 -43.15
C PRO A 6 -16.99 -62.52 -41.91
N SER A 7 -17.75 -61.68 -41.20
CA SER A 7 -17.43 -60.97 -39.94
C SER A 7 -16.91 -61.84 -38.78
N PRO A 8 -16.09 -61.28 -37.88
CA PRO A 8 -16.12 -61.61 -36.44
C PRO A 8 -16.08 -60.33 -35.55
N SER A 9 -17.03 -60.11 -34.64
CA SER A 9 -17.14 -60.65 -33.27
C SER A 9 -16.40 -59.85 -32.19
N MET A 10 -17.15 -59.42 -31.17
CA MET A 10 -16.63 -59.02 -29.86
C MET A 10 -15.92 -60.19 -29.17
N ALA A 11 -14.66 -59.96 -28.77
CA ALA A 11 -13.87 -60.62 -27.73
C ALA A 11 -12.59 -59.76 -27.62
N SER A 12 -11.89 -59.56 -26.50
CA SER A 12 -12.02 -59.91 -25.09
C SER A 12 -10.78 -59.27 -24.43
N ASN A 13 -10.93 -58.71 -23.22
CA ASN A 13 -9.80 -58.33 -22.37
C ASN A 13 -8.80 -59.48 -22.18
N ALA A 14 -7.53 -59.27 -22.50
CA ALA A 14 -6.42 -59.94 -21.82
C ALA A 14 -5.05 -59.28 -22.12
N ASN A 15 -4.41 -58.82 -21.04
CA ASN A 15 -2.95 -58.80 -20.87
C ASN A 15 -2.07 -58.06 -21.88
N VAL A 16 -1.84 -56.77 -21.61
CA VAL A 16 -0.50 -56.17 -21.79
C VAL A 16 -0.08 -55.50 -20.49
N LEU A 17 0.04 -56.29 -19.42
CA LEU A 17 0.96 -55.97 -18.32
C LEU A 17 2.37 -56.06 -18.91
N ARG A 18 2.93 -54.91 -19.33
CA ARG A 18 4.36 -54.81 -19.63
C ARG A 18 5.12 -55.32 -18.41
N ARG A 19 5.83 -56.44 -18.59
CA ARG A 19 6.80 -56.95 -17.62
C ARG A 19 7.76 -55.81 -17.30
N ILE A 20 7.74 -55.36 -16.05
CA ILE A 20 8.74 -54.45 -15.49
C ILE A 20 10.04 -55.24 -15.48
N ASP A 21 11.03 -54.76 -16.23
CA ASP A 21 12.36 -55.35 -16.30
C ASP A 21 13.01 -55.27 -14.90
N THR A 22 13.20 -56.43 -14.26
CA THR A 22 13.59 -56.55 -12.85
C THR A 22 15.08 -56.29 -12.60
N LYS A 23 15.84 -55.89 -13.62
CA LYS A 23 17.28 -55.62 -13.50
C LYS A 23 17.64 -54.15 -13.30
N ASN A 24 16.71 -53.21 -13.54
CA ASN A 24 16.87 -51.78 -13.21
C ASN A 24 15.48 -51.16 -12.99
N PRO A 25 14.98 -51.00 -11.75
CA PRO A 25 13.69 -50.36 -11.53
C PRO A 25 13.74 -48.90 -12.06
N PRO A 26 12.71 -48.44 -12.80
CA PRO A 26 12.70 -47.09 -13.34
C PRO A 26 12.74 -46.07 -12.19
N ASN A 27 13.70 -45.13 -12.22
CA ASN A 27 13.85 -44.13 -11.19
C ASN A 27 12.64 -43.16 -11.20
N PRO A 28 11.72 -43.18 -10.21
CA PRO A 28 10.50 -42.37 -10.22
C PRO A 28 10.76 -40.86 -10.27
N LEU A 29 11.98 -40.41 -9.98
CA LEU A 29 12.34 -39.00 -9.98
C LEU A 29 12.23 -38.34 -11.37
N PHE A 30 12.15 -39.08 -12.48
CA PHE A 30 11.87 -38.47 -13.79
C PHE A 30 10.47 -37.83 -13.86
N LEU A 31 9.57 -38.19 -12.94
CA LEU A 31 8.21 -37.65 -12.85
C LEU A 31 8.13 -36.35 -12.05
N LEU A 32 9.14 -36.03 -11.24
CA LEU A 32 9.17 -34.81 -10.41
C LEU A 32 8.97 -33.50 -11.21
N PRO A 33 9.62 -33.30 -12.37
CA PRO A 33 9.40 -32.07 -13.16
C PRO A 33 7.96 -31.91 -13.67
N LYS A 34 7.17 -32.99 -13.71
CA LYS A 34 5.76 -32.99 -14.12
C LYS A 34 4.81 -32.92 -12.92
N CYS A 35 5.33 -33.02 -11.71
CA CYS A 35 4.55 -32.99 -10.48
C CYS A 35 4.05 -31.56 -10.23
N THR A 36 2.76 -31.40 -10.02
CA THR A 36 2.10 -30.12 -9.78
C THR A 36 1.42 -30.05 -8.42
N SER A 37 1.23 -31.19 -7.75
CA SER A 37 0.55 -31.26 -6.45
C SER A 37 1.31 -32.09 -5.42
N LEU A 38 1.05 -31.85 -4.14
CA LEU A 38 1.59 -32.67 -3.05
C LEU A 38 1.13 -34.14 -3.16
N ARG A 39 -0.10 -34.39 -3.65
CA ARG A 39 -0.65 -35.73 -3.82
C ARG A 39 0.14 -36.55 -4.85
N GLU A 40 0.50 -35.94 -5.97
CA GLU A 40 1.37 -36.56 -6.97
C GLU A 40 2.76 -36.84 -6.40
N LEU A 41 3.29 -35.92 -5.59
CA LEU A 41 4.57 -36.10 -4.90
C LEU A 41 4.54 -37.29 -3.93
N GLU A 42 3.46 -37.46 -3.17
CA GLU A 42 3.25 -38.60 -2.27
C GLU A 42 3.17 -39.92 -3.02
N GLN A 43 2.59 -39.93 -4.23
CA GLN A 43 2.59 -41.11 -5.11
C GLN A 43 3.99 -41.44 -5.62
N ILE A 44 4.76 -40.42 -6.05
CA ILE A 44 6.17 -40.57 -6.47
C ILE A 44 7.01 -41.12 -5.31
N HIS A 45 6.84 -40.57 -4.10
CA HIS A 45 7.54 -41.06 -2.91
C HIS A 45 7.11 -42.48 -2.54
N SER A 46 5.83 -42.81 -2.62
CA SER A 46 5.33 -44.17 -2.36
C SER A 46 5.92 -45.19 -3.35
N PHE A 47 6.08 -44.81 -4.62
CA PHE A 47 6.77 -45.63 -5.60
C PHE A 47 8.26 -45.77 -5.26
N ALA A 48 8.93 -44.69 -4.85
CA ALA A 48 10.32 -44.75 -4.40
C ALA A 48 10.49 -45.70 -3.20
N ILE A 49 9.54 -45.71 -2.26
CA ILE A 49 9.50 -46.65 -1.13
C ILE A 49 9.41 -48.10 -1.61
N LYS A 50 8.50 -48.39 -2.55
CA LYS A 50 8.33 -49.74 -3.11
C LYS A 50 9.55 -50.22 -3.89
N THR A 51 10.31 -49.32 -4.50
CA THR A 51 11.52 -49.64 -5.25
C THR A 51 12.80 -49.59 -4.40
N HIS A 52 12.69 -49.43 -3.08
CA HIS A 52 13.83 -49.29 -2.14
C HIS A 52 14.75 -48.08 -2.43
N LEU A 53 14.27 -47.11 -3.21
CA LEU A 53 15.04 -45.92 -3.60
C LEU A 53 14.95 -44.80 -2.54
N GLN A 54 14.06 -44.91 -1.56
CA GLN A 54 13.90 -43.94 -0.47
C GLN A 54 15.14 -43.82 0.42
N ASN A 55 16.01 -44.84 0.43
CA ASN A 55 17.22 -44.85 1.24
C ASN A 55 18.34 -43.97 0.65
N TYR A 56 18.20 -43.54 -0.61
CA TYR A 56 19.17 -42.63 -1.22
C TYR A 56 18.87 -41.19 -0.82
N LEU A 57 19.83 -40.54 -0.14
CA LEU A 57 19.72 -39.13 0.27
C LEU A 57 19.36 -38.21 -0.91
N SER A 58 19.87 -38.48 -2.10
CA SER A 58 19.57 -37.71 -3.32
C SER A 58 18.09 -37.74 -3.73
N VAL A 59 17.36 -38.82 -3.43
CA VAL A 59 15.91 -38.95 -3.66
C VAL A 59 15.17 -38.09 -2.64
N VAL A 60 15.51 -38.21 -1.35
CA VAL A 60 14.87 -37.46 -0.27
C VAL A 60 15.11 -35.95 -0.42
N THR A 61 16.33 -35.52 -0.75
CA THR A 61 16.66 -34.11 -1.00
C THR A 61 15.87 -33.51 -2.16
N LYS A 62 15.59 -34.28 -3.22
CA LYS A 62 14.75 -33.82 -4.35
C LYS A 62 13.29 -33.66 -3.95
N LEU A 63 12.75 -34.59 -3.14
CA LEU A 63 11.39 -34.49 -2.61
C LEU A 63 11.24 -33.29 -1.67
N ILE A 64 12.22 -33.05 -0.79
CA ILE A 64 12.25 -31.89 0.11
C ILE A 64 12.35 -30.59 -0.71
N ASN A 65 13.24 -30.53 -1.71
CA ASN A 65 13.34 -29.36 -2.59
C ASN A 65 12.02 -29.02 -3.30
N PHE A 66 11.27 -30.02 -3.75
CA PHE A 66 9.95 -29.80 -4.35
C PHE A 66 8.99 -29.17 -3.33
N CYS A 67 8.96 -29.68 -2.10
CA CYS A 67 8.07 -29.17 -1.06
C CYS A 67 8.38 -27.72 -0.64
N THR A 68 9.65 -27.31 -0.70
CA THR A 68 10.13 -25.99 -0.28
C THR A 68 10.16 -24.95 -1.39
N GLN A 69 9.99 -25.35 -2.67
CA GLN A 69 9.92 -24.41 -3.80
C GLN A 69 8.68 -23.52 -3.71
N ASN A 70 7.52 -24.12 -3.47
CA ASN A 70 6.23 -23.43 -3.28
C ASN A 70 5.60 -23.91 -1.95
N PRO A 71 6.05 -23.35 -0.81
CA PRO A 71 5.71 -23.87 0.50
C PRO A 71 4.24 -23.61 0.83
N THR A 72 3.51 -24.70 1.06
CA THR A 72 2.20 -24.71 1.70
C THR A 72 2.33 -25.28 3.10
N MET A 73 1.34 -25.06 3.97
CA MET A 73 1.35 -25.66 5.31
C MET A 73 1.55 -27.17 5.26
N THR A 74 0.86 -27.85 4.34
CA THR A 74 0.92 -29.31 4.16
C THR A 74 2.24 -29.75 3.53
N SER A 75 2.76 -29.05 2.52
CA SER A 75 4.03 -29.43 1.90
C SER A 75 5.21 -29.22 2.84
N MET A 76 5.21 -28.16 3.65
CA MET A 76 6.25 -27.96 4.66
C MET A 76 6.18 -28.99 5.78
N ALA A 77 4.98 -29.35 6.25
CA ALA A 77 4.83 -30.43 7.24
C ALA A 77 5.32 -31.79 6.69
N TYR A 78 5.07 -32.05 5.40
CA TYR A 78 5.59 -33.25 4.73
C TYR A 78 7.11 -33.22 4.56
N ALA A 79 7.68 -32.08 4.16
CA ALA A 79 9.12 -31.88 4.08
C ALA A 79 9.80 -32.13 5.42
N GLN A 80 9.22 -31.61 6.51
CA GLN A 80 9.73 -31.82 7.87
C GLN A 80 9.75 -33.31 8.22
N LYS A 81 8.68 -34.05 7.94
CA LYS A 81 8.63 -35.51 8.16
C LYS A 81 9.70 -36.29 7.38
N LEU A 82 10.07 -35.81 6.19
CA LEU A 82 11.16 -36.41 5.41
C LEU A 82 12.52 -36.05 5.97
N PHE A 83 12.67 -34.79 6.40
CA PHE A 83 13.89 -34.26 7.01
C PHE A 83 14.21 -34.96 8.34
N ASP A 84 13.21 -35.16 9.20
CA ASP A 84 13.35 -35.80 10.53
C ASP A 84 13.81 -37.27 10.44
N LYS A 85 13.68 -37.92 9.28
CA LYS A 85 14.15 -39.29 9.05
C LYS A 85 15.65 -39.36 8.72
N ILE A 86 16.29 -38.24 8.47
CA ILE A 86 17.71 -38.16 8.12
C ILE A 86 18.49 -37.97 9.41
N THR A 87 19.39 -38.91 9.70
CA THR A 87 20.16 -38.91 10.96
C THR A 87 21.27 -37.86 10.99
N GLU A 88 21.90 -37.60 9.84
CA GLU A 88 23.01 -36.64 9.70
C GLU A 88 22.78 -35.71 8.50
N PRO A 89 21.85 -34.75 8.61
CA PRO A 89 21.60 -33.78 7.54
C PRO A 89 22.78 -32.80 7.38
N ASP A 90 23.15 -32.51 6.14
CA ASP A 90 24.18 -31.51 5.82
C ASP A 90 23.61 -30.07 5.81
N VAL A 91 24.50 -29.08 5.76
CA VAL A 91 24.15 -27.65 5.69
C VAL A 91 23.24 -27.34 4.49
N VAL A 92 23.42 -28.01 3.36
CA VAL A 92 22.61 -27.79 2.15
C VAL A 92 21.14 -28.17 2.40
N LEU A 93 20.90 -29.25 3.11
CA LEU A 93 19.54 -29.68 3.44
C LEU A 93 18.88 -28.77 4.46
N TYR A 94 19.63 -28.32 5.48
CA TYR A 94 19.17 -27.27 6.39
C TYR A 94 18.81 -26.00 5.64
N ASN A 95 19.65 -25.54 4.72
CA ASN A 95 19.40 -24.36 3.88
C ASN A 95 18.14 -24.53 3.03
N THR A 96 17.92 -25.73 2.49
CA THR A 96 16.73 -26.05 1.71
C THR A 96 15.46 -25.91 2.57
N MET A 97 15.47 -26.44 3.79
CA MET A 97 14.37 -26.34 4.75
C MET A 97 14.16 -24.90 5.22
N ALA A 98 15.23 -24.19 5.60
CA ALA A 98 15.18 -22.79 6.03
C ALA A 98 14.65 -21.87 4.93
N ARG A 99 15.02 -22.12 3.66
CA ARG A 99 14.45 -21.41 2.51
C ARG A 99 12.95 -21.65 2.37
N GLY A 100 12.49 -22.88 2.57
CA GLY A 100 11.06 -23.21 2.58
C GLY A 100 10.32 -22.50 3.70
N TYR A 101 10.85 -22.55 4.93
CA TYR A 101 10.23 -21.92 6.08
C TYR A 101 10.19 -20.39 5.99
N SER A 102 11.26 -19.74 5.54
CA SER A 102 11.32 -18.28 5.37
C SER A 102 10.30 -17.74 4.36
N ARG A 103 9.81 -18.59 3.43
CA ARG A 103 8.76 -18.28 2.45
C ARG A 103 7.38 -18.77 2.86
N SER A 104 7.26 -19.42 4.01
CA SER A 104 6.01 -19.98 4.53
C SER A 104 5.40 -19.07 5.60
N ASN A 105 4.22 -19.43 6.12
CA ASN A 105 3.61 -18.77 7.28
C ASN A 105 4.32 -19.07 8.62
N TYR A 106 5.42 -19.84 8.58
CA TYR A 106 6.17 -20.32 9.72
C TYR A 106 7.66 -19.97 9.61
N PRO A 107 8.01 -18.68 9.47
CA PRO A 107 9.40 -18.26 9.30
C PRO A 107 10.28 -18.54 10.54
N ARG A 108 9.72 -18.52 11.75
CA ARG A 108 10.49 -18.79 12.99
C ARG A 108 11.15 -20.17 13.02
N GLN A 109 10.60 -21.15 12.29
CA GLN A 109 11.16 -22.48 12.17
C GLN A 109 12.51 -22.46 11.45
N ALA A 110 12.75 -21.52 10.53
CA ALA A 110 14.07 -21.34 9.93
C ALA A 110 15.12 -20.89 10.96
N ILE A 111 14.72 -20.08 11.95
CA ILE A 111 15.58 -19.68 13.07
C ILE A 111 15.88 -20.88 13.98
N ALA A 112 14.89 -21.72 14.26
CA ALA A 112 15.10 -22.94 15.02
C ALA A 112 16.05 -23.92 14.32
N LEU A 113 15.95 -24.07 12.99
CA LEU A 113 16.88 -24.86 12.19
C LEU A 113 18.31 -24.30 12.24
N PHE A 114 18.48 -22.98 12.27
CA PHE A 114 19.79 -22.37 12.41
C PHE A 114 20.47 -22.73 13.74
N VAL A 115 19.71 -22.73 14.85
CA VAL A 115 20.21 -23.19 16.15
C VAL A 115 20.65 -24.66 16.07
N LEU A 116 19.90 -25.49 15.34
CA LEU A 116 20.24 -26.90 15.15
C LEU A 116 21.51 -27.10 14.28
N VAL A 117 21.73 -26.27 13.25
CA VAL A 117 22.99 -26.24 12.49
C VAL A 117 24.17 -25.99 13.44
N LEU A 118 24.06 -24.95 14.27
CA LEU A 118 25.12 -24.59 15.22
C LEU A 118 25.35 -25.68 16.28
N SER A 119 24.29 -26.25 16.87
CA SER A 119 24.41 -27.30 17.89
C SER A 119 24.91 -28.63 17.33
N SER A 120 24.73 -28.87 16.03
CA SER A 120 25.29 -30.03 15.32
C SER A 120 26.76 -29.84 14.92
N GLY A 121 27.39 -28.72 15.28
CA GLY A 121 28.78 -28.42 14.95
C GLY A 121 29.01 -28.09 13.47
N LEU A 122 27.95 -27.83 12.71
CA LEU A 122 28.04 -27.45 11.30
C LEU A 122 28.30 -25.95 11.16
N LEU A 123 29.11 -25.56 10.19
CA LEU A 123 29.38 -24.15 9.88
C LEU A 123 28.29 -23.60 8.95
N PRO A 124 27.55 -22.55 9.37
CA PRO A 124 26.61 -21.87 8.48
C PRO A 124 27.34 -21.24 7.29
N ASP A 125 26.70 -21.26 6.12
CA ASP A 125 27.19 -20.59 4.91
C ASP A 125 26.34 -19.36 4.56
N ASP A 126 26.71 -18.67 3.48
CA ASP A 126 26.02 -17.47 2.99
C ASP A 126 24.52 -17.72 2.71
N TYR A 127 24.17 -18.92 2.26
CA TYR A 127 22.78 -19.30 1.99
C TYR A 127 22.00 -19.57 3.28
N THR A 128 22.66 -20.09 4.32
CA THR A 128 22.09 -20.22 5.66
C THR A 128 21.71 -18.85 6.18
N PHE A 129 22.67 -17.91 6.23
CA PHE A 129 22.41 -16.55 6.71
C PHE A 129 21.31 -15.87 5.92
N THR A 130 21.37 -15.92 4.58
CA THR A 130 20.35 -15.29 3.73
C THR A 130 18.94 -15.79 4.03
N SER A 131 18.77 -17.11 4.24
CA SER A 131 17.45 -17.71 4.49
C SER A 131 16.93 -17.36 5.89
N VAL A 132 17.80 -17.39 6.90
CA VAL A 132 17.42 -17.17 8.30
C VAL A 132 17.19 -15.68 8.57
N ILE A 133 18.01 -14.78 8.01
CA ILE A 133 17.82 -13.32 8.13
C ILE A 133 16.50 -12.90 7.47
N LYS A 134 16.15 -13.47 6.30
CA LYS A 134 14.82 -13.25 5.69
C LYS A 134 13.69 -13.71 6.60
N ALA A 135 13.86 -14.84 7.27
CA ALA A 135 12.88 -15.31 8.23
C ALA A 135 12.73 -14.37 9.43
N CYS A 136 13.82 -13.77 9.92
CA CYS A 136 13.77 -12.74 10.95
C CYS A 136 13.01 -11.50 10.45
N ALA A 137 13.28 -11.05 9.23
CA ALA A 137 12.57 -9.93 8.58
C ALA A 137 11.05 -10.20 8.54
N SER A 138 10.64 -11.35 7.98
CA SER A 138 9.23 -11.73 7.88
C SER A 138 8.54 -11.94 9.23
N SER A 139 9.29 -12.34 10.27
CA SER A 139 8.78 -12.53 11.64
C SER A 139 8.81 -11.26 12.49
N LYS A 140 9.40 -10.16 11.99
CA LYS A 140 9.79 -8.99 12.78
C LYS A 140 10.60 -9.36 14.04
N ALA A 141 11.45 -10.39 13.92
CA ALA A 141 12.28 -10.93 14.99
C ALA A 141 13.57 -10.11 15.13
N PHE A 142 13.43 -8.89 15.65
CA PHE A 142 14.50 -7.89 15.66
C PHE A 142 15.73 -8.30 16.48
N GLN A 143 15.52 -8.93 17.65
CA GLN A 143 16.63 -9.32 18.53
C GLN A 143 17.44 -10.48 17.95
N GLU A 144 16.74 -11.48 17.41
CA GLU A 144 17.32 -12.61 16.71
C GLU A 144 18.06 -12.15 15.44
N GLY A 145 17.49 -11.18 14.71
CA GLY A 145 18.15 -10.52 13.59
C GLY A 145 19.46 -9.83 13.98
N LYS A 146 19.49 -9.11 15.10
CA LYS A 146 20.73 -8.48 15.63
C LYS A 146 21.77 -9.52 16.02
N GLN A 147 21.36 -10.61 16.67
CA GLN A 147 22.27 -11.70 17.02
C GLN A 147 22.89 -12.33 15.76
N LEU A 148 22.09 -12.61 14.73
CA LEU A 148 22.57 -13.14 13.45
C LEU A 148 23.54 -12.18 12.76
N HIS A 149 23.27 -10.87 12.80
CA HIS A 149 24.19 -9.87 12.27
C HIS A 149 25.54 -9.89 13.02
N CYS A 150 25.52 -9.98 14.35
CA CYS A 150 26.76 -10.14 15.13
C CYS A 150 27.51 -11.42 14.77
N VAL A 151 26.83 -12.53 14.52
CA VAL A 151 27.48 -13.77 14.08
C VAL A 151 28.08 -13.59 12.69
N ALA A 152 27.37 -12.96 11.75
CA ALA A 152 27.89 -12.68 10.40
C ALA A 152 29.18 -11.85 10.46
N ILE A 153 29.23 -10.79 11.29
CA ILE A 153 30.45 -9.99 11.52
C ILE A 153 31.58 -10.86 12.07
N LYS A 154 31.31 -11.71 13.09
CA LYS A 154 32.33 -12.59 13.69
C LYS A 154 32.89 -13.61 12.71
N LEU A 155 32.11 -13.99 11.68
CA LEU A 155 32.54 -14.89 10.62
C LEU A 155 33.16 -14.16 9.41
N GLY A 156 33.25 -12.82 9.44
CA GLY A 156 33.78 -12.01 8.34
C GLY A 156 32.86 -11.96 7.11
N LEU A 157 31.56 -12.11 7.32
CA LEU A 157 30.54 -12.15 6.28
C LEU A 157 29.75 -10.84 6.15
N ASP A 158 30.18 -9.79 6.84
CA ASP A 158 29.51 -8.49 6.97
C ASP A 158 29.69 -7.55 5.77
N ASP A 159 30.53 -7.90 4.80
CA ASP A 159 30.62 -7.24 3.47
C ASP A 159 30.22 -8.18 2.31
N ASN A 160 29.59 -9.31 2.61
CA ASN A 160 29.19 -10.27 1.61
C ASN A 160 28.02 -9.75 0.75
N VAL A 161 28.17 -9.85 -0.58
CA VAL A 161 27.24 -9.32 -1.61
C VAL A 161 25.81 -9.84 -1.47
N TYR A 162 25.59 -10.99 -0.84
CA TYR A 162 24.27 -11.58 -0.60
C TYR A 162 23.74 -11.29 0.81
N ILE A 163 24.61 -11.21 1.81
CA ILE A 163 24.22 -11.01 3.21
C ILE A 163 23.91 -9.54 3.49
N CYS A 164 24.72 -8.59 3.01
CA CYS A 164 24.51 -7.16 3.28
C CYS A 164 23.14 -6.66 2.82
N PRO A 165 22.67 -6.92 1.58
CA PRO A 165 21.33 -6.51 1.16
C PRO A 165 20.23 -7.18 1.99
N THR A 166 20.47 -8.43 2.43
CA THR A 166 19.51 -9.18 3.25
C THR A 166 19.43 -8.62 4.68
N LEU A 167 20.54 -8.18 5.26
CA LEU A 167 20.58 -7.46 6.53
C LEU A 167 19.87 -6.11 6.44
N ILE A 168 20.14 -5.31 5.40
CA ILE A 168 19.41 -4.05 5.15
C ILE A 168 17.91 -4.31 5.08
N SER A 169 17.49 -5.34 4.34
CA SER A 169 16.07 -5.73 4.27
C SER A 169 15.51 -6.15 5.63
N MET A 170 16.28 -6.82 6.48
CA MET A 170 15.82 -7.24 7.81
C MET A 170 15.63 -6.06 8.75
N TYR A 171 16.61 -5.16 8.82
CA TYR A 171 16.52 -3.96 9.65
C TYR A 171 15.36 -3.05 9.22
N THR A 172 15.17 -2.87 7.90
CA THR A 172 14.05 -2.07 7.36
C THR A 172 12.68 -2.70 7.68
N GLU A 173 12.51 -4.01 7.52
CA GLU A 173 11.25 -4.71 7.89
C GLU A 173 10.99 -4.74 9.40
N CYS A 174 12.05 -4.60 10.21
CA CYS A 174 11.97 -4.42 11.66
C CYS A 174 11.86 -2.94 12.09
N ASN A 175 11.57 -2.04 11.15
CA ASN A 175 11.39 -0.60 11.37
C ASN A 175 12.63 0.17 11.87
N ASP A 176 13.84 -0.34 11.65
CA ASP A 176 15.11 0.31 11.99
C ASP A 176 15.89 0.65 10.71
N VAL A 177 15.33 1.58 9.91
CA VAL A 177 15.93 2.01 8.64
C VAL A 177 17.28 2.72 8.83
N ASP A 178 17.50 3.31 10.01
CA ASP A 178 18.74 4.02 10.33
C ASP A 178 19.90 3.03 10.52
N ALA A 179 19.68 1.89 11.20
CA ALA A 179 20.67 0.80 11.22
C ALA A 179 20.92 0.23 9.82
N ALA A 180 19.89 0.10 9.00
CA ALA A 180 20.04 -0.35 7.61
C ALA A 180 20.91 0.63 6.79
N ARG A 181 20.76 1.94 7.00
CA ARG A 181 21.61 2.96 6.38
C ARG A 181 23.07 2.85 6.81
N GLN A 182 23.33 2.61 8.10
CA GLN A 182 24.70 2.42 8.58
C GLN A 182 25.41 1.23 7.93
N ILE A 183 24.68 0.15 7.63
CA ILE A 183 25.23 -1.00 6.90
C ILE A 183 25.57 -0.58 5.47
N PHE A 184 24.65 0.12 4.80
CA PHE A 184 24.88 0.64 3.45
C PHE A 184 26.11 1.55 3.37
N ASP A 185 26.28 2.47 4.32
CA ASP A 185 27.39 3.44 4.37
C ASP A 185 28.76 2.80 4.56
N LYS A 186 28.81 1.62 5.19
CA LYS A 186 30.06 0.89 5.40
C LYS A 186 30.53 0.13 4.15
N THR A 187 29.64 -0.13 3.20
CA THR A 187 29.99 -0.82 1.96
C THR A 187 30.71 0.15 1.01
N SER A 188 31.94 -0.19 0.63
CA SER A 188 32.79 0.62 -0.24
C SER A 188 32.27 0.70 -1.68
N GLU A 189 31.84 -0.44 -2.23
CA GLU A 189 31.35 -0.58 -3.61
C GLU A 189 29.91 -1.10 -3.66
N PRO A 190 28.91 -0.26 -3.32
CA PRO A 190 27.51 -0.65 -3.31
C PRO A 190 27.01 -1.01 -4.72
N CYS A 191 26.54 -2.24 -4.89
CA CYS A 191 25.91 -2.70 -6.13
C CYS A 191 24.42 -2.30 -6.21
N VAL A 192 23.80 -2.49 -7.37
CA VAL A 192 22.38 -2.16 -7.61
C VAL A 192 21.44 -2.86 -6.64
N VAL A 193 21.77 -4.10 -6.23
CA VAL A 193 20.95 -4.87 -5.27
C VAL A 193 20.94 -4.20 -3.89
N LEU A 194 22.09 -3.65 -3.46
CA LEU A 194 22.20 -2.95 -2.18
C LEU A 194 21.42 -1.63 -2.20
N TYR A 195 21.57 -0.84 -3.27
CA TYR A 195 20.76 0.36 -3.48
C TYR A 195 19.27 0.05 -3.49
N ASN A 196 18.84 -1.01 -4.19
CA ASN A 196 17.44 -1.42 -4.22
C ASN A 196 16.91 -1.74 -2.82
N ALA A 197 17.70 -2.42 -1.99
CA ALA A 197 17.32 -2.76 -0.63
C ALA A 197 17.09 -1.51 0.23
N ILE A 198 18.02 -0.56 0.20
CA ILE A 198 17.92 0.66 1.02
C ILE A 198 16.88 1.67 0.47
N ILE A 199 16.77 1.84 -0.85
CA ILE A 199 15.75 2.70 -1.48
C ILE A 199 14.36 2.17 -1.14
N THR A 200 14.13 0.86 -1.29
CA THR A 200 12.85 0.22 -0.92
C THR A 200 12.58 0.35 0.57
N GLY A 201 13.61 0.22 1.40
CA GLY A 201 13.53 0.46 2.84
C GLY A 201 13.01 1.86 3.17
N TYR A 202 13.65 2.89 2.63
CA TYR A 202 13.22 4.28 2.82
C TYR A 202 11.80 4.56 2.32
N THR A 203 11.44 4.07 1.13
CA THR A 203 10.08 4.20 0.60
C THR A 203 9.04 3.58 1.55
N ARG A 204 9.32 2.39 2.10
CA ARG A 204 8.41 1.69 3.04
C ARG A 204 8.34 2.34 4.42
N SER A 205 9.41 2.98 4.86
CA SER A 205 9.47 3.74 6.11
C SER A 205 8.92 5.17 5.97
N SER A 206 8.21 5.49 4.89
CA SER A 206 7.65 6.83 4.62
C SER A 206 8.70 7.95 4.61
N ARG A 207 9.91 7.64 4.12
CA ARG A 207 11.04 8.57 3.94
C ARG A 207 11.39 8.72 2.44
N PRO A 208 10.48 9.28 1.62
CA PRO A 208 10.61 9.27 0.16
C PRO A 208 11.74 10.15 -0.37
N ASN A 209 12.11 11.23 0.33
CA ASN A 209 13.19 12.13 -0.08
C ASN A 209 14.55 11.43 -0.07
N GLU A 210 14.83 10.63 0.96
CA GLU A 210 16.04 9.84 1.11
C GLU A 210 16.14 8.75 0.03
N ALA A 211 15.02 8.10 -0.29
CA ALA A 211 14.94 7.13 -1.39
C ALA A 211 15.30 7.77 -2.74
N LEU A 212 14.78 8.98 -3.01
CA LEU A 212 15.05 9.71 -4.26
C LEU A 212 16.49 10.25 -4.31
N SER A 213 17.06 10.66 -3.18
CA SER A 213 18.47 11.06 -3.08
C SER A 213 19.41 9.90 -3.44
N LEU A 214 19.15 8.71 -2.89
CA LEU A 214 19.90 7.50 -3.21
C LEU A 214 19.75 7.06 -4.67
N PHE A 215 18.58 7.29 -5.29
CA PHE A 215 18.40 7.04 -6.72
C PHE A 215 19.29 7.95 -7.58
N ARG A 216 19.39 9.24 -7.22
CA ARG A 216 20.32 10.17 -7.88
C ARG A 216 21.77 9.72 -7.71
N GLU A 217 22.15 9.27 -6.52
CA GLU A 217 23.49 8.71 -6.26
C GLU A 217 23.77 7.49 -7.14
N LEU A 218 22.83 6.54 -7.22
CA LEU A 218 22.92 5.36 -8.10
C LEU A 218 23.18 5.76 -9.55
N GLN A 219 22.49 6.78 -10.06
CA GLN A 219 22.66 7.28 -11.42
C GLN A 219 24.02 7.96 -11.62
N LEU A 220 24.48 8.75 -10.66
CA LEU A 220 25.81 9.39 -10.70
C LEU A 220 26.95 8.37 -10.73
N ARG A 221 26.74 7.19 -10.12
CA ARG A 221 27.67 6.05 -10.20
C ARG A 221 27.56 5.23 -11.49
N ASN A 222 26.75 5.67 -12.46
CA ASN A 222 26.50 4.97 -13.73
C ASN A 222 25.97 3.54 -13.57
N LEU A 223 25.35 3.24 -12.43
CA LEU A 223 24.71 1.95 -12.20
C LEU A 223 23.35 1.92 -12.90
N LYS A 224 23.04 0.81 -13.58
CA LYS A 224 21.78 0.66 -14.32
C LYS A 224 20.63 0.36 -13.35
N PRO A 225 19.58 1.21 -13.27
CA PRO A 225 18.40 0.90 -12.47
C PRO A 225 17.68 -0.36 -12.98
N THR A 226 16.98 -1.03 -12.08
CA THR A 226 16.15 -2.21 -12.34
C THR A 226 14.67 -1.86 -12.20
N ASP A 227 13.79 -2.79 -12.56
CA ASP A 227 12.35 -2.70 -12.29
C ASP A 227 12.07 -2.46 -10.80
N VAL A 228 12.79 -3.13 -9.90
CA VAL A 228 12.68 -2.93 -8.44
C VAL A 228 13.05 -1.49 -8.05
N THR A 229 14.14 -0.95 -8.63
CA THR A 229 14.53 0.45 -8.41
C THR A 229 13.40 1.39 -8.81
N MET A 230 12.86 1.20 -10.02
CA MET A 230 11.81 2.05 -10.60
C MET A 230 10.52 2.00 -9.80
N LEU A 231 10.09 0.81 -9.35
CA LEU A 231 8.90 0.66 -8.51
C LEU A 231 9.01 1.49 -7.21
N SER A 232 10.16 1.44 -6.54
CA SER A 232 10.35 2.15 -5.27
C SER A 232 10.40 3.67 -5.45
N VAL A 233 11.09 4.16 -6.48
CA VAL A 233 11.17 5.62 -6.72
C VAL A 233 9.87 6.21 -7.27
N LEU A 234 9.13 5.47 -8.10
CA LEU A 234 7.79 5.88 -8.56
C LEU A 234 6.83 5.97 -7.37
N SER A 235 6.88 5.00 -6.46
CA SER A 235 6.10 5.05 -5.22
C SER A 235 6.49 6.25 -4.34
N SER A 236 7.78 6.61 -4.26
CA SER A 236 8.21 7.82 -3.53
C SER A 236 7.67 9.11 -4.17
N CYS A 237 7.67 9.22 -5.50
CA CYS A 237 7.02 10.35 -6.20
C CYS A 237 5.52 10.40 -5.92
N ALA A 238 4.84 9.26 -5.95
CA ALA A 238 3.41 9.16 -5.66
C ALA A 238 3.06 9.58 -4.23
N LEU A 239 3.95 9.32 -3.26
CA LEU A 239 3.79 9.76 -1.87
C LEU A 239 3.97 11.28 -1.73
N LEU A 240 4.96 11.85 -2.39
CA LEU A 240 5.26 13.29 -2.36
C LEU A 240 4.32 14.13 -3.24
N GLY A 241 3.63 13.51 -4.20
CA GLY A 241 2.93 14.24 -5.26
C GLY A 241 3.88 14.94 -6.25
N ALA A 242 5.13 14.48 -6.36
CA ALA A 242 6.18 15.09 -7.16
C ALA A 242 6.04 14.69 -8.65
N LEU A 243 5.27 15.47 -9.41
CA LEU A 243 4.90 15.15 -10.79
C LEU A 243 6.06 15.29 -11.76
N ASP A 244 6.84 16.35 -11.65
CA ASP A 244 7.91 16.65 -12.61
C ASP A 244 9.04 15.64 -12.48
N LEU A 245 9.41 15.30 -11.24
CA LEU A 245 10.33 14.20 -10.97
C LEU A 245 9.77 12.85 -11.46
N GLY A 246 8.47 12.60 -11.27
CA GLY A 246 7.79 11.41 -11.78
C GLY A 246 7.86 11.28 -13.30
N LYS A 247 7.66 12.39 -14.03
CA LYS A 247 7.84 12.44 -15.50
C LYS A 247 9.27 12.16 -15.91
N TRP A 248 10.24 12.73 -15.22
CA TRP A 248 11.65 12.46 -15.48
C TRP A 248 12.02 10.98 -15.24
N ILE A 249 11.50 10.38 -14.18
CA ILE A 249 11.67 8.95 -13.90
C ILE A 249 11.00 8.10 -15.00
N HIS A 250 9.82 8.48 -15.49
CA HIS A 250 9.15 7.78 -16.59
C HIS A 250 10.01 7.79 -17.87
N GLU A 251 10.67 8.90 -18.20
CA GLU A 251 11.64 8.93 -19.31
C GLU A 251 12.85 8.02 -19.05
N CYS A 252 13.31 7.91 -17.80
CA CYS A 252 14.32 6.90 -17.44
C CYS A 252 13.81 5.47 -17.65
N VAL A 253 12.57 5.17 -17.28
CA VAL A 253 11.94 3.86 -17.50
C VAL A 253 11.96 3.47 -18.98
N LYS A 254 11.58 4.40 -19.87
CA LYS A 254 11.64 4.22 -21.33
C LYS A 254 13.07 4.04 -21.82
N LYS A 255 14.00 4.92 -21.41
CA LYS A 255 15.42 4.88 -21.79
C LYS A 255 16.06 3.51 -21.48
N PHE A 256 15.71 2.90 -20.36
CA PHE A 256 16.25 1.60 -19.95
C PHE A 256 15.44 0.39 -20.45
N GLY A 257 14.34 0.60 -21.18
CA GLY A 257 13.45 -0.46 -21.69
C GLY A 257 12.76 -1.26 -20.58
N ILE A 258 12.43 -0.59 -19.48
CA ILE A 258 11.79 -1.17 -18.29
C ILE A 258 10.25 -1.05 -18.37
N ASP A 259 9.74 -0.20 -19.26
CA ASP A 259 8.32 -0.04 -19.59
C ASP A 259 7.65 -1.31 -20.12
N LYS A 260 8.42 -2.28 -20.63
CA LYS A 260 7.92 -3.62 -21.01
C LYS A 260 7.37 -4.44 -19.83
N TYR A 261 7.74 -4.10 -18.59
CA TYR A 261 7.27 -4.81 -17.41
C TYR A 261 5.95 -4.20 -16.94
N ILE A 262 4.85 -4.97 -17.06
CA ILE A 262 3.47 -4.55 -16.70
C ILE A 262 3.39 -3.92 -15.29
N LYS A 263 4.16 -4.45 -14.33
CA LYS A 263 4.22 -3.92 -12.96
C LYS A 263 4.72 -2.47 -12.92
N VAL A 264 5.69 -2.12 -13.75
CA VAL A 264 6.25 -0.77 -13.81
C VAL A 264 5.26 0.18 -14.50
N SER A 265 4.60 -0.25 -15.58
CA SER A 265 3.50 0.52 -16.20
C SER A 265 2.35 0.77 -15.22
N THR A 266 2.00 -0.24 -14.41
CA THR A 266 0.98 -0.10 -13.36
C THR A 266 1.41 0.90 -12.27
N ALA A 267 2.69 0.87 -11.85
CA ALA A 267 3.23 1.84 -10.91
C ALA A 267 3.29 3.26 -11.49
N LEU A 268 3.51 3.41 -12.80
CA LEU A 268 3.41 4.70 -13.49
C LEU A 268 1.99 5.26 -13.45
N ILE A 269 0.97 4.42 -13.68
CA ILE A 269 -0.45 4.81 -13.54
C ILE A 269 -0.72 5.33 -12.13
N ASP A 270 -0.33 4.57 -11.10
CA ASP A 270 -0.51 4.96 -9.68
C ASP A 270 0.22 6.26 -9.36
N MET A 271 1.46 6.42 -9.84
CA MET A 271 2.27 7.62 -9.65
C MET A 271 1.61 8.84 -10.29
N TYR A 272 1.23 8.77 -11.57
CA TYR A 272 0.59 9.90 -12.25
C TYR A 272 -0.74 10.28 -11.63
N ALA A 273 -1.58 9.30 -11.30
CA ALA A 273 -2.84 9.54 -10.60
C ALA A 273 -2.59 10.23 -9.25
N LYS A 274 -1.68 9.73 -8.42
CA LYS A 274 -1.36 10.31 -7.10
C LYS A 274 -0.60 11.64 -7.16
N CYS A 275 0.01 11.98 -8.29
CA CYS A 275 0.57 13.30 -8.57
C CYS A 275 -0.45 14.26 -9.23
N GLY A 276 -1.72 13.85 -9.35
CA GLY A 276 -2.80 14.69 -9.85
C GLY A 276 -2.86 14.83 -11.37
N SER A 277 -2.12 14.02 -12.13
CA SER A 277 -2.17 13.99 -13.60
C SER A 277 -2.93 12.75 -14.08
N LEU A 278 -4.26 12.85 -14.15
CA LEU A 278 -5.10 11.72 -14.56
C LEU A 278 -4.91 11.40 -16.05
N GLU A 279 -4.68 12.42 -16.86
CA GLU A 279 -4.49 12.33 -18.31
C GLU A 279 -3.22 11.52 -18.65
N ASP A 280 -2.12 11.76 -17.93
CA ASP A 280 -0.89 10.98 -18.11
C ASP A 280 -1.09 9.52 -17.66
N ALA A 281 -1.86 9.28 -16.58
CA ALA A 281 -2.20 7.94 -16.12
C ALA A 281 -3.03 7.16 -17.17
N ILE A 282 -4.02 7.82 -17.78
CA ILE A 282 -4.82 7.26 -18.89
C ILE A 282 -3.92 6.94 -20.08
N SER A 283 -3.04 7.87 -20.47
CA SER A 283 -2.10 7.67 -21.58
C SER A 283 -1.20 6.45 -21.36
N VAL A 284 -0.67 6.26 -20.15
CA VAL A 284 0.12 5.06 -19.82
C VAL A 284 -0.74 3.81 -19.97
N PHE A 285 -1.95 3.78 -19.42
CA PHE A 285 -2.85 2.63 -19.48
C PHE A 285 -3.26 2.27 -20.92
N GLU A 286 -3.56 3.27 -21.75
CA GLU A 286 -3.93 3.10 -23.15
C GLU A 286 -2.78 2.51 -23.98
N ASN A 287 -1.54 2.92 -23.68
CA ASN A 287 -0.33 2.43 -24.36
C ASN A 287 0.15 1.04 -23.90
N MET A 288 -0.46 0.45 -22.85
CA MET A 288 -0.13 -0.92 -22.42
C MET A 288 -0.64 -1.96 -23.43
N GLN A 289 0.26 -2.83 -23.90
CA GLN A 289 -0.09 -3.94 -24.81
C GLN A 289 -0.95 -5.01 -24.13
N VAL A 290 -0.64 -5.30 -22.85
CA VAL A 290 -1.35 -6.28 -22.02
C VAL A 290 -1.66 -5.62 -20.69
N ARG A 291 -2.90 -5.76 -20.23
CA ARG A 291 -3.42 -5.18 -19.00
C ARG A 291 -3.91 -6.29 -18.09
N ASP A 292 -3.21 -6.49 -16.98
CA ASP A 292 -3.59 -7.44 -15.95
C ASP A 292 -4.56 -6.81 -14.94
N THR A 293 -5.08 -7.62 -14.01
CA THR A 293 -6.02 -7.17 -12.97
C THR A 293 -5.49 -5.93 -12.21
N PRO A 294 -4.23 -5.89 -11.73
CA PRO A 294 -3.66 -4.69 -11.11
C PRO A 294 -3.74 -3.42 -11.96
N ALA A 295 -3.44 -3.48 -13.26
CA ALA A 295 -3.51 -2.32 -14.15
C ALA A 295 -4.94 -1.76 -14.27
N TRP A 296 -5.94 -2.64 -14.43
CA TRP A 296 -7.35 -2.24 -14.46
C TRP A 296 -7.80 -1.65 -13.12
N SER A 297 -7.46 -2.30 -12.01
CA SER A 297 -7.78 -1.83 -10.66
C SER A 297 -7.16 -0.46 -10.38
N ALA A 298 -5.92 -0.22 -10.80
CA ALA A 298 -5.24 1.07 -10.66
C ALA A 298 -5.99 2.19 -11.39
N MET A 299 -6.43 1.95 -12.63
CA MET A 299 -7.18 2.94 -13.42
C MET A 299 -8.58 3.21 -12.87
N ILE A 300 -9.28 2.17 -12.38
CA ILE A 300 -10.59 2.31 -11.71
C ILE A 300 -10.46 3.19 -10.45
N ILE A 301 -9.45 2.92 -9.62
CA ILE A 301 -9.15 3.73 -8.43
C ILE A 301 -8.81 5.17 -8.83
N ALA A 302 -7.98 5.37 -9.86
CA ALA A 302 -7.61 6.71 -10.33
C ALA A 302 -8.83 7.53 -10.76
N TYR A 303 -9.76 6.96 -11.52
CA TYR A 303 -11.02 7.66 -11.84
C TYR A 303 -11.86 7.97 -10.58
N ALA A 304 -11.96 7.02 -9.65
CA ALA A 304 -12.74 7.18 -8.42
C ALA A 304 -12.19 8.27 -7.49
N THR A 305 -10.86 8.33 -7.30
CA THR A 305 -10.21 9.34 -6.45
C THR A 305 -10.19 10.71 -7.11
N HIS A 306 -10.31 10.81 -8.43
CA HIS A 306 -10.44 12.08 -9.16
C HIS A 306 -11.90 12.56 -9.33
N GLY A 307 -12.85 11.96 -8.62
CA GLY A 307 -14.28 12.35 -8.65
C GLY A 307 -15.03 11.90 -9.90
N GLN A 308 -14.44 11.05 -10.73
CA GLN A 308 -15.05 10.54 -11.98
C GLN A 308 -15.68 9.17 -11.77
N GLY A 309 -16.54 9.02 -10.74
CA GLY A 309 -17.11 7.74 -10.31
C GLY A 309 -17.81 6.95 -11.41
N HIS A 310 -18.58 7.61 -12.29
CA HIS A 310 -19.22 6.95 -13.42
C HIS A 310 -18.22 6.37 -14.43
N LYS A 311 -17.08 7.04 -14.66
CA LYS A 311 -16.01 6.50 -15.52
C LYS A 311 -15.28 5.34 -14.86
N ALA A 312 -15.11 5.36 -13.54
CA ALA A 312 -14.59 4.22 -12.79
C ALA A 312 -15.49 2.98 -12.95
N ILE A 313 -16.81 3.15 -12.88
CA ILE A 313 -17.78 2.08 -13.14
C ILE A 313 -17.71 1.60 -14.59
N ALA A 314 -17.62 2.51 -15.56
CA ALA A 314 -17.47 2.15 -16.97
C ALA A 314 -16.19 1.33 -17.22
N MET A 315 -15.07 1.70 -16.58
CA MET A 315 -13.81 0.95 -16.66
C MET A 315 -13.92 -0.48 -16.14
N PHE A 316 -14.73 -0.71 -15.09
CA PHE A 316 -15.00 -2.06 -14.61
C PHE A 316 -15.80 -2.90 -15.62
N GLU A 317 -16.75 -2.30 -16.33
CA GLU A 317 -17.47 -3.01 -17.38
C GLU A 317 -16.56 -3.32 -18.58
N GLU A 318 -15.62 -2.44 -18.94
CA GLU A 318 -14.58 -2.72 -19.94
C GLU A 318 -13.63 -3.85 -19.50
N MET A 319 -13.21 -3.86 -18.23
CA MET A 319 -12.43 -4.96 -17.63
C MET A 319 -13.15 -6.30 -17.77
N ARG A 320 -14.47 -6.33 -17.52
CA ARG A 320 -15.31 -7.53 -17.68
C ARG A 320 -15.43 -7.96 -19.14
N LYS A 321 -15.60 -7.02 -20.08
CA LYS A 321 -15.60 -7.31 -21.52
C LYS A 321 -14.27 -7.90 -21.99
N ALA A 322 -13.16 -7.41 -21.43
CA ALA A 322 -11.82 -7.95 -21.63
C ALA A 322 -11.58 -9.30 -20.95
N LYS A 323 -12.58 -9.86 -20.24
CA LYS A 323 -12.53 -11.14 -19.52
C LYS A 323 -11.45 -11.20 -18.44
N VAL A 324 -11.06 -10.05 -17.89
CA VAL A 324 -10.13 -9.96 -16.76
C VAL A 324 -10.92 -10.08 -15.46
N GLN A 325 -10.50 -10.98 -14.56
CA GLN A 325 -11.19 -11.20 -13.30
C GLN A 325 -10.89 -10.07 -12.32
N PRO A 326 -11.92 -9.47 -11.67
CA PRO A 326 -11.71 -8.47 -10.65
C PRO A 326 -11.19 -9.09 -9.35
N ASP A 327 -10.47 -8.29 -8.59
CA ASP A 327 -9.95 -8.64 -7.27
C ASP A 327 -10.49 -7.69 -6.18
N GLU A 328 -10.02 -7.87 -4.96
CA GLU A 328 -10.35 -7.00 -3.82
C GLU A 328 -10.03 -5.52 -4.11
N ILE A 329 -8.96 -5.24 -4.83
CA ILE A 329 -8.56 -3.86 -5.15
C ILE A 329 -9.50 -3.25 -6.19
N THR A 330 -10.00 -4.04 -7.15
CA THR A 330 -11.03 -3.60 -8.10
C THR A 330 -12.29 -3.13 -7.37
N PHE A 331 -12.78 -3.94 -6.42
CA PHE A 331 -14.00 -3.62 -5.66
C PHE A 331 -13.78 -2.43 -4.73
N LEU A 332 -12.60 -2.27 -4.15
CA LEU A 332 -12.25 -1.07 -3.40
C LEU A 332 -12.40 0.20 -4.27
N GLY A 333 -11.91 0.17 -5.51
CA GLY A 333 -12.06 1.28 -6.46
C GLY A 333 -13.52 1.60 -6.80
N LEU A 334 -14.35 0.57 -6.99
CA LEU A 334 -15.80 0.74 -7.22
C LEU A 334 -16.51 1.35 -6.01
N LEU A 335 -16.17 0.92 -4.80
CA LEU A 335 -16.77 1.47 -3.58
C LEU A 335 -16.32 2.91 -3.33
N TYR A 336 -15.08 3.28 -3.65
CA TYR A 336 -14.66 4.69 -3.66
C TYR A 336 -15.48 5.52 -4.66
N ALA A 337 -15.68 5.00 -5.87
CA ALA A 337 -16.49 5.68 -6.89
C ALA A 337 -17.92 5.91 -6.41
N CYS A 338 -18.51 4.93 -5.70
CA CYS A 338 -19.84 5.08 -5.13
C CYS A 338 -19.85 6.07 -3.97
N SER A 339 -18.89 5.96 -3.03
CA SER A 339 -18.81 6.82 -1.84
C SER A 339 -18.65 8.29 -2.20
N HIS A 340 -17.74 8.61 -3.13
CA HIS A 340 -17.43 9.99 -3.49
C HIS A 340 -18.50 10.66 -4.36
N ASN A 341 -19.43 9.89 -4.92
CA ASN A 341 -20.52 10.38 -5.78
C ASN A 341 -21.91 10.15 -5.17
N GLY A 342 -22.00 9.64 -3.93
CA GLY A 342 -23.28 9.41 -3.24
C GLY A 342 -24.15 8.30 -3.85
N LEU A 343 -23.56 7.37 -4.59
CA LEU A 343 -24.28 6.27 -5.28
C LEU A 343 -24.55 5.12 -4.30
N VAL A 344 -25.47 5.34 -3.35
CA VAL A 344 -25.73 4.40 -2.23
C VAL A 344 -26.18 3.03 -2.71
N GLU A 345 -27.12 2.99 -3.67
CA GLU A 345 -27.69 1.74 -4.19
C GLU A 345 -26.66 0.93 -4.99
N GLU A 346 -25.89 1.59 -5.85
CA GLU A 346 -24.79 0.97 -6.57
C GLU A 346 -23.70 0.46 -5.62
N GLY A 347 -23.40 1.22 -4.55
CA GLY A 347 -22.44 0.81 -3.53
C GLY A 347 -22.85 -0.51 -2.87
N TRP A 348 -24.12 -0.64 -2.44
CA TRP A 348 -24.66 -1.89 -1.92
C TRP A 348 -24.61 -3.02 -2.95
N LYS A 349 -25.00 -2.75 -4.19
CA LYS A 349 -24.96 -3.74 -5.28
C LYS A 349 -23.56 -4.30 -5.50
N TYR A 350 -22.54 -3.44 -5.59
CA TYR A 350 -21.17 -3.87 -5.78
C TYR A 350 -20.63 -4.61 -4.55
N PHE A 351 -20.90 -4.09 -3.35
CA PHE A 351 -20.51 -4.71 -2.10
C PHE A 351 -21.05 -6.14 -1.95
N SER A 352 -22.34 -6.37 -2.20
CA SER A 352 -22.94 -7.71 -2.18
C SER A 352 -22.37 -8.61 -3.27
N SER A 353 -22.21 -8.08 -4.50
CA SER A 353 -21.70 -8.87 -5.63
C SER A 353 -20.28 -9.40 -5.42
N MET A 354 -19.46 -8.69 -4.65
CA MET A 354 -18.09 -9.10 -4.29
C MET A 354 -18.08 -10.50 -3.66
N SER A 355 -18.96 -10.72 -2.68
CA SER A 355 -19.12 -12.01 -1.99
C SER A 355 -19.94 -13.00 -2.83
N ASP A 356 -21.10 -12.56 -3.34
CA ASP A 356 -22.09 -13.48 -3.91
C ASP A 356 -21.63 -14.05 -5.26
N LYS A 357 -21.08 -13.18 -6.12
CA LYS A 357 -20.73 -13.51 -7.50
C LYS A 357 -19.25 -13.82 -7.67
N TYR A 358 -18.37 -13.05 -7.04
CA TYR A 358 -16.92 -13.17 -7.24
C TYR A 358 -16.20 -13.97 -6.14
N LYS A 359 -16.91 -14.34 -5.06
CA LYS A 359 -16.36 -15.10 -3.93
C LYS A 359 -15.15 -14.42 -3.28
N ILE A 360 -15.11 -13.09 -3.34
CA ILE A 360 -14.06 -12.28 -2.71
C ILE A 360 -14.58 -11.83 -1.35
N LEU A 361 -13.83 -12.08 -0.29
CA LEU A 361 -14.23 -11.71 1.06
C LEU A 361 -13.96 -10.22 1.32
N PRO A 362 -14.95 -9.44 1.79
CA PRO A 362 -14.73 -8.04 2.12
C PRO A 362 -13.75 -7.88 3.30
N GLY A 363 -12.62 -7.23 3.05
CA GLY A 363 -11.70 -6.76 4.08
C GLY A 363 -12.09 -5.41 4.71
N ILE A 364 -11.35 -4.98 5.74
CA ILE A 364 -11.63 -3.76 6.53
C ILE A 364 -11.78 -2.49 5.68
N LYS A 365 -11.02 -2.36 4.59
CA LYS A 365 -11.09 -1.19 3.69
C LYS A 365 -12.43 -1.11 2.94
N HIS A 366 -13.01 -2.23 2.56
CA HIS A 366 -14.33 -2.28 1.89
C HIS A 366 -15.44 -1.83 2.84
N TYR A 367 -15.44 -2.36 4.08
CA TYR A 367 -16.36 -1.89 5.12
C TYR A 367 -16.18 -0.40 5.40
N GLY A 368 -14.94 0.10 5.42
CA GLY A 368 -14.64 1.52 5.56
C GLY A 368 -15.27 2.38 4.46
N CYS A 369 -15.27 1.91 3.21
CA CYS A 369 -15.92 2.61 2.10
C CYS A 369 -17.45 2.61 2.23
N MET A 370 -18.05 1.52 2.71
CA MET A 370 -19.49 1.47 2.95
C MET A 370 -19.91 2.41 4.09
N VAL A 371 -19.13 2.48 5.16
CA VAL A 371 -19.35 3.44 6.25
C VAL A 371 -19.20 4.87 5.76
N ASP A 372 -18.19 5.16 4.93
CA ASP A 372 -18.00 6.49 4.33
C ASP A 372 -19.18 6.86 3.41
N LEU A 373 -19.64 5.94 2.57
CA LEU A 373 -20.77 6.12 1.67
C LEU A 373 -22.07 6.44 2.43
N LEU A 374 -22.43 5.62 3.43
CA LEU A 374 -23.61 5.83 4.26
C LEU A 374 -23.48 7.12 5.09
N GLY A 375 -22.28 7.37 5.61
CA GLY A 375 -21.94 8.57 6.37
C GLY A 375 -22.15 9.84 5.57
N ARG A 376 -21.59 9.93 4.35
CA ARG A 376 -21.75 11.07 3.43
C ARG A 376 -23.18 11.26 2.96
N ALA A 377 -23.94 10.16 2.82
CA ALA A 377 -25.35 10.19 2.48
C ALA A 377 -26.27 10.61 3.65
N GLY A 378 -25.72 10.90 4.83
CA GLY A 378 -26.49 11.25 6.03
C GLY A 378 -27.21 10.07 6.69
N ARG A 379 -27.00 8.84 6.22
CA ARG A 379 -27.60 7.60 6.77
C ARG A 379 -26.80 7.10 7.99
N LEU A 380 -26.66 7.96 9.00
CA LEU A 380 -25.73 7.74 10.10
C LEU A 380 -26.10 6.55 10.99
N ASP A 381 -27.39 6.34 11.26
CA ASP A 381 -27.86 5.20 12.05
C ASP A 381 -27.63 3.87 11.32
N ASP A 382 -27.82 3.85 10.00
CA ASP A 382 -27.50 2.67 9.17
C ASP A 382 -26.00 2.39 9.18
N ALA A 383 -25.16 3.43 9.09
CA ALA A 383 -23.71 3.30 9.19
C ALA A 383 -23.28 2.77 10.56
N PHE A 384 -23.90 3.24 11.66
CA PHE A 384 -23.63 2.74 13.00
C PHE A 384 -23.99 1.25 13.12
N LYS A 385 -25.21 0.88 12.69
CA LYS A 385 -25.71 -0.49 12.70
C LYS A 385 -24.82 -1.41 11.86
N PHE A 386 -24.41 -0.95 10.68
CA PHE A 386 -23.53 -1.69 9.78
C PHE A 386 -22.19 -2.04 10.45
N ILE A 387 -21.60 -1.13 11.23
CA ILE A 387 -20.36 -1.41 11.97
C ILE A 387 -20.59 -2.41 13.11
N ASP A 388 -21.71 -2.29 13.84
CA ASP A 388 -22.04 -3.18 14.96
C ASP A 388 -22.35 -4.62 14.49
N GLU A 389 -22.80 -4.81 13.26
CA GLU A 389 -23.16 -6.12 12.66
C GLU A 389 -22.02 -6.76 11.86
N LEU A 390 -20.80 -6.21 11.89
CA LEU A 390 -19.69 -6.73 11.10
C LEU A 390 -19.29 -8.17 11.48
N PRO A 391 -18.97 -9.03 10.50
CA PRO A 391 -18.48 -10.38 10.76
C PRO A 391 -17.03 -10.42 11.26
N ILE A 392 -16.35 -9.26 11.29
CA ILE A 392 -14.97 -9.09 11.75
C ILE A 392 -14.93 -8.03 12.85
N LYS A 393 -13.90 -8.11 13.72
CA LYS A 393 -13.70 -7.11 14.77
C LYS A 393 -13.51 -5.71 14.14
N PRO A 394 -14.36 -4.72 14.45
CA PRO A 394 -14.22 -3.36 13.95
C PRO A 394 -12.90 -2.73 14.42
N THR A 395 -12.27 -1.96 13.54
CA THR A 395 -11.06 -1.17 13.86
C THR A 395 -11.44 0.27 14.22
N PRO A 396 -10.58 1.02 14.93
CA PRO A 396 -10.82 2.44 15.23
C PRO A 396 -11.13 3.28 13.99
N ILE A 397 -10.55 2.94 12.84
CA ILE A 397 -10.70 3.68 11.58
C ILE A 397 -12.16 3.74 11.13
N LEU A 398 -12.93 2.64 11.25
CA LEU A 398 -14.34 2.62 10.84
C LEU A 398 -15.19 3.59 11.67
N TRP A 399 -14.98 3.57 12.99
CA TRP A 399 -15.66 4.48 13.91
C TRP A 399 -15.22 5.93 13.70
N ARG A 400 -13.95 6.19 13.37
CA ARG A 400 -13.46 7.53 13.01
C ARG A 400 -14.12 8.07 11.75
N THR A 401 -14.30 7.25 10.72
CA THR A 401 -15.05 7.63 9.51
C THR A 401 -16.47 8.05 9.88
N LEU A 402 -17.16 7.26 10.71
CA LEU A 402 -18.51 7.59 11.18
C LEU A 402 -18.54 8.85 12.07
N LEU A 403 -17.53 9.07 12.93
CA LEU A 403 -17.41 10.27 13.75
C LEU A 403 -17.27 11.52 12.88
N SER A 404 -16.46 11.44 11.82
CA SER A 404 -16.34 12.54 10.85
C SER A 404 -17.67 12.82 10.16
N ALA A 405 -18.44 11.79 9.77
CA ALA A 405 -19.78 11.97 9.20
C ALA A 405 -20.77 12.58 10.22
N CYS A 406 -20.74 12.15 11.48
CA CYS A 406 -21.55 12.75 12.55
C CYS A 406 -21.23 14.25 12.71
N SER A 407 -19.94 14.61 12.60
CA SER A 407 -19.51 16.00 12.62
C SER A 407 -20.08 16.77 11.43
N SER A 408 -19.91 16.27 10.19
CA SER A 408 -20.44 16.92 8.98
C SER A 408 -21.95 17.14 9.06
N HIS A 409 -22.72 16.18 9.55
CA HIS A 409 -24.18 16.24 9.67
C HIS A 409 -24.69 16.85 11.00
N GLY A 410 -23.80 17.25 11.91
CA GLY A 410 -24.18 17.88 13.18
C GLY A 410 -24.85 16.95 14.21
N ASN A 411 -24.72 15.61 14.09
CA ASN A 411 -25.34 14.66 15.01
C ASN A 411 -24.47 14.40 16.25
N VAL A 412 -24.63 15.27 17.25
CA VAL A 412 -23.84 15.26 18.50
C VAL A 412 -24.06 13.98 19.31
N GLU A 413 -25.30 13.52 19.43
CA GLU A 413 -25.64 12.38 20.28
C GLU A 413 -25.04 11.08 19.75
N LEU A 414 -25.09 10.86 18.42
CA LEU A 414 -24.42 9.73 17.81
C LEU A 414 -22.89 9.87 17.90
N GLY A 415 -22.35 11.08 17.69
CA GLY A 415 -20.93 11.37 17.87
C GLY A 415 -20.41 10.96 19.26
N LYS A 416 -21.17 11.25 20.33
CA LYS A 416 -20.86 10.82 21.71
C LYS A 416 -20.93 9.30 21.90
N LYS A 417 -21.79 8.57 21.16
CA LYS A 417 -21.79 7.10 21.18
C LYS A 417 -20.58 6.52 20.46
N VAL A 418 -20.25 7.08 19.30
CA VAL A 418 -19.13 6.65 18.46
C VAL A 418 -17.79 6.87 19.16
N ILE A 419 -17.56 8.01 19.81
CA ILE A 419 -16.30 8.26 20.53
C ILE A 419 -16.05 7.23 21.64
N LYS A 420 -17.10 6.80 22.33
CA LYS A 420 -17.01 5.76 23.38
C LYS A 420 -16.59 4.42 22.79
N ARG A 421 -17.00 4.10 21.55
CA ARG A 421 -16.52 2.92 20.83
C ARG A 421 -15.05 3.06 20.45
N ILE A 422 -14.63 4.23 19.96
CA ILE A 422 -13.23 4.52 19.61
C ILE A 422 -12.33 4.34 20.83
N PHE A 423 -12.62 5.00 21.95
CA PHE A 423 -11.78 4.94 23.16
C PHE A 423 -11.68 3.55 23.81
N ARG A 424 -12.60 2.63 23.51
CA ARG A 424 -12.47 1.23 23.93
C ARG A 424 -11.45 0.45 23.11
N LEU A 425 -11.08 0.95 21.92
CA LEU A 425 -10.17 0.32 20.99
C LEU A 425 -8.80 1.02 20.94
N ASP A 426 -8.82 2.36 20.90
CA ASP A 426 -7.64 3.22 20.81
C ASP A 426 -8.03 4.66 21.20
N ASP A 427 -7.39 5.20 22.22
CA ASP A 427 -7.62 6.56 22.72
C ASP A 427 -6.43 7.51 22.53
N SER A 428 -5.42 7.09 21.77
CA SER A 428 -4.18 7.85 21.54
C SER A 428 -4.29 8.90 20.42
N HIS A 429 -5.32 8.83 19.59
CA HIS A 429 -5.44 9.67 18.39
C HIS A 429 -6.13 11.02 18.69
N GLY A 430 -5.35 12.10 18.73
CA GLY A 430 -5.85 13.44 19.09
C GLY A 430 -6.93 14.00 18.18
N GLY A 431 -6.99 13.57 16.91
CA GLY A 431 -8.03 14.00 15.97
C GLY A 431 -9.45 13.64 16.44
N ASP A 432 -9.60 12.54 17.17
CA ASP A 432 -10.92 12.03 17.57
C ASP A 432 -11.58 12.97 18.59
N TYR A 433 -10.78 13.45 19.55
CA TYR A 433 -11.17 14.42 20.55
C TYR A 433 -11.51 15.77 19.90
N VAL A 434 -10.68 16.23 18.96
CA VAL A 434 -10.88 17.51 18.28
C VAL A 434 -12.17 17.49 17.46
N ILE A 435 -12.46 16.41 16.73
CA ILE A 435 -13.70 16.29 15.94
C ILE A 435 -14.93 16.36 16.84
N LEU A 436 -14.95 15.63 17.96
CA LEU A 436 -16.09 15.66 18.88
C LEU A 436 -16.19 17.00 19.62
N SER A 437 -15.06 17.58 20.02
CA SER A 437 -15.01 18.90 20.68
C SER A 437 -15.61 19.97 19.77
N ASN A 438 -15.21 19.99 18.49
CA ASN A 438 -15.77 20.87 17.48
C ASN A 438 -17.29 20.64 17.28
N LEU A 439 -17.72 19.38 17.25
CA LEU A 439 -19.14 19.03 17.15
C LEU A 439 -19.96 19.52 18.36
N CYS A 440 -19.44 19.39 19.58
CA CYS A 440 -20.08 19.93 20.78
C CYS A 440 -20.11 21.46 20.80
N ALA A 441 -19.03 22.11 20.35
CA ALA A 441 -18.96 23.57 20.28
C ALA A 441 -20.01 24.16 19.33
N ARG A 442 -20.28 23.52 18.18
CA ARG A 442 -21.34 23.94 17.22
C ARG A 442 -22.72 24.07 17.83
N VAL A 443 -23.04 23.25 18.82
CA VAL A 443 -24.33 23.25 19.51
C VAL A 443 -24.29 23.95 20.87
N GLY A 444 -23.21 24.67 21.17
CA GLY A 444 -23.05 25.44 22.41
C GLY A 444 -22.81 24.61 23.67
N ARG A 445 -22.44 23.33 23.56
CA ARG A 445 -22.15 22.47 24.72
C ARG A 445 -20.71 22.65 25.21
N TRP A 446 -20.41 23.80 25.79
CA TRP A 446 -19.05 24.17 26.22
C TRP A 446 -18.50 23.31 27.36
N GLU A 447 -19.35 22.81 28.25
CA GLU A 447 -18.93 21.87 29.31
C GLU A 447 -18.31 20.58 28.73
N ASP A 448 -18.90 20.05 27.65
CA ASP A 448 -18.35 18.89 26.95
C ASP A 448 -17.01 19.23 26.26
N VAL A 449 -16.86 20.45 25.75
CA VAL A 449 -15.62 20.94 25.11
C VAL A 449 -14.49 20.99 26.13
N ASP A 450 -14.74 21.59 27.29
CA ASP A 450 -13.75 21.72 28.36
C ASP A 450 -13.37 20.37 28.95
N PHE A 451 -14.35 19.48 29.12
CA PHE A 451 -14.11 18.09 29.52
C PHE A 451 -13.18 17.37 28.51
N LEU A 452 -13.45 17.47 27.21
CA LEU A 452 -12.63 16.82 26.18
C LEU A 452 -11.21 17.40 26.11
N ARG A 453 -11.06 18.72 26.24
CA ARG A 453 -9.74 19.38 26.29
C ARG A 453 -8.93 18.93 27.50
N LYS A 454 -9.56 18.85 28.68
CA LYS A 454 -8.94 18.32 29.89
C LYS A 454 -8.54 16.86 29.69
N LEU A 455 -9.42 16.03 29.13
CA LEU A 455 -9.14 14.62 28.87
C LEU A 455 -7.96 14.41 27.90
N MET A 456 -7.84 15.24 26.86
CA MET A 456 -6.67 15.22 25.96
C MET A 456 -5.37 15.52 26.72
N LYS A 457 -5.39 16.54 27.59
CA LYS A 457 -4.23 16.96 28.38
C LYS A 457 -3.82 15.88 29.39
N ASP A 458 -4.79 15.32 30.11
CA ASP A 458 -4.57 14.27 31.12
C ASP A 458 -3.99 13.00 30.49
N ARG A 459 -4.30 12.72 29.22
CA ARG A 459 -3.78 11.57 28.46
C ARG A 459 -2.52 11.86 27.65
N GLY A 460 -2.03 13.11 27.66
CA GLY A 460 -0.85 13.50 26.88
C GLY A 460 -1.04 13.39 25.36
N VAL A 461 -2.29 13.46 24.87
CA VAL A 461 -2.62 13.27 23.46
C VAL A 461 -2.42 14.56 22.69
N VAL A 462 -1.63 14.50 21.62
CA VAL A 462 -1.29 15.66 20.77
C VAL A 462 -2.04 15.58 19.44
N LYS A 463 -2.52 16.74 18.95
CA LYS A 463 -3.12 16.86 17.62
C LYS A 463 -2.01 16.94 16.56
N VAL A 464 -2.16 16.16 15.49
CA VAL A 464 -1.29 16.30 14.30
C VAL A 464 -1.60 17.64 13.60
N PRO A 465 -0.59 18.50 13.35
CA PRO A 465 -0.79 19.75 12.64
C PRO A 465 -1.21 19.49 11.19
N GLY A 466 -2.10 20.33 10.67
CA GLY A 466 -2.44 20.31 9.25
C GLY A 466 -1.29 20.88 8.45
N CYS A 467 -0.77 20.11 7.50
CA CYS A 467 0.32 20.49 6.61
C CYS A 467 -0.13 20.34 5.16
N SER A 468 0.15 21.36 4.35
CA SER A 468 -0.01 21.34 2.91
C SER A 468 1.33 21.50 2.24
N SER A 469 1.57 20.74 1.16
CA SER A 469 2.79 20.85 0.37
C SER A 469 2.51 21.14 -1.11
N ILE A 470 3.46 21.80 -1.77
CA ILE A 470 3.44 22.15 -3.20
C ILE A 470 4.82 21.95 -3.79
N GLU A 471 4.89 21.42 -5.01
CA GLU A 471 6.13 21.34 -5.80
C GLU A 471 6.25 22.57 -6.70
N VAL A 472 7.34 23.34 -6.55
CA VAL A 472 7.70 24.45 -7.43
C VAL A 472 9.17 24.31 -7.78
N ASN A 473 9.52 24.39 -9.07
CA ASN A 473 10.90 24.27 -9.55
C ASN A 473 11.64 23.00 -9.06
N ASN A 474 10.94 21.85 -9.01
CA ASN A 474 11.43 20.57 -8.49
C ASN A 474 11.78 20.56 -6.98
N VAL A 475 11.29 21.52 -6.21
CA VAL A 475 11.43 21.58 -4.76
C VAL A 475 10.05 21.49 -4.11
N VAL A 476 9.91 20.61 -3.12
CA VAL A 476 8.68 20.50 -2.33
C VAL A 476 8.76 21.50 -1.18
N HIS A 477 7.78 22.39 -1.10
CA HIS A 477 7.62 23.37 -0.03
C HIS A 477 6.47 22.94 0.87
N GLU A 478 6.67 22.97 2.19
CA GLU A 478 5.67 22.58 3.19
C GLU A 478 5.19 23.80 3.98
N PHE A 479 3.90 23.84 4.28
CA PHE A 479 3.25 24.91 5.04
C PHE A 479 2.41 24.28 6.14
N PHE A 480 2.53 24.77 7.37
CA PHE A 480 1.78 24.28 8.51
C PHE A 480 0.68 25.27 8.91
N SER A 481 -0.42 24.71 9.41
CA SER A 481 -1.55 25.51 9.89
C SER A 481 -1.12 26.31 11.12
N GLY A 482 -1.20 27.63 11.05
CA GLY A 482 -0.79 28.53 12.13
C GLY A 482 0.59 29.18 11.95
N ASP A 483 1.35 28.83 10.91
CA ASP A 483 2.68 29.44 10.64
C ASP A 483 2.63 30.98 10.53
N GLY A 484 1.46 31.54 10.16
CA GLY A 484 1.27 32.99 10.01
C GLY A 484 0.85 33.76 11.27
N VAL A 485 0.52 33.11 12.40
CA VAL A 485 -0.09 33.80 13.55
C VAL A 485 0.93 34.62 14.36
N HIS A 486 2.22 34.27 14.29
CA HIS A 486 3.27 34.91 15.11
C HIS A 486 4.55 35.25 14.34
N SER A 487 4.62 35.07 13.01
CA SER A 487 5.84 35.36 12.24
C SER A 487 5.82 36.75 11.59
N THR A 488 6.99 37.37 11.50
CA THR A 488 7.24 38.62 10.79
C THR A 488 6.77 38.56 9.33
N ALA A 489 6.29 39.68 8.80
CA ALA A 489 5.69 39.82 7.47
C ALA A 489 6.65 39.30 6.37
N THR A 490 6.33 38.12 5.83
CA THR A 490 6.97 37.59 4.62
C THR A 490 6.18 38.06 3.40
N SER A 491 6.82 38.12 2.23
CA SER A 491 6.16 38.45 0.95
C SER A 491 4.94 37.56 0.67
N LEU A 492 4.96 36.31 1.14
CA LEU A 492 3.84 35.38 1.05
C LEU A 492 2.62 35.82 1.88
N HIS A 493 2.83 36.35 3.08
CA HIS A 493 1.73 36.81 3.94
C HIS A 493 1.04 38.03 3.35
N GLN A 494 1.82 38.99 2.83
CA GLN A 494 1.26 40.15 2.15
C GLN A 494 0.44 39.74 0.92
N ALA A 495 0.97 38.86 0.09
CA ALA A 495 0.25 38.34 -1.07
C ALA A 495 -1.02 37.56 -0.70
N LEU A 496 -0.99 36.82 0.42
CA LEU A 496 -2.18 36.16 0.94
C LEU A 496 -3.22 37.16 1.43
N ASP A 497 -2.82 38.24 2.10
CA ASP A 497 -3.73 39.31 2.53
C ASP A 497 -4.39 40.00 1.33
N GLU A 498 -3.63 40.31 0.28
CA GLU A 498 -4.13 40.86 -0.99
C GLU A 498 -5.09 39.88 -1.67
N LEU A 499 -4.72 38.59 -1.75
CA LEU A 499 -5.57 37.52 -2.27
C LEU A 499 -6.92 37.45 -1.55
N MET A 500 -6.93 37.55 -0.22
CA MET A 500 -8.16 37.50 0.56
C MET A 500 -9.09 38.69 0.29
N ILE A 501 -8.53 39.87 0.01
CA ILE A 501 -9.32 41.04 -0.39
C ILE A 501 -10.01 40.79 -1.73
N GLU A 502 -9.26 40.30 -2.73
CA GLU A 502 -9.82 39.96 -4.04
C GLU A 502 -10.90 38.87 -3.96
N LEU A 503 -10.67 37.84 -3.13
CA LEU A 503 -11.64 36.78 -2.91
C LEU A 503 -12.95 37.32 -2.32
N LYS A 504 -12.88 38.19 -1.31
CA LYS A 504 -14.06 38.84 -0.74
C LYS A 504 -14.82 39.69 -1.75
N MET A 505 -14.10 40.43 -2.60
CA MET A 505 -14.72 41.21 -3.69
C MET A 505 -15.43 40.31 -4.71
N ALA A 506 -14.96 39.08 -4.89
CA ALA A 506 -15.58 38.07 -5.76
C ALA A 506 -16.70 37.25 -5.07
N GLY A 507 -17.08 37.60 -3.83
CA GLY A 507 -18.18 36.96 -3.10
C GLY A 507 -17.79 35.77 -2.22
N TYR A 508 -16.49 35.54 -1.98
CA TYR A 508 -16.06 34.57 -0.99
C TYR A 508 -16.22 35.12 0.44
N GLU A 509 -16.97 34.40 1.26
CA GLU A 509 -17.14 34.68 2.69
C GLU A 509 -16.45 33.60 3.53
N PRO A 510 -15.50 33.97 4.41
CA PRO A 510 -14.87 33.03 5.34
C PRO A 510 -15.89 32.41 6.28
N ASP A 511 -15.90 31.07 6.37
CA ASP A 511 -16.83 30.34 7.24
C ASP A 511 -16.33 30.30 8.69
N THR A 512 -16.54 31.38 9.44
CA THR A 512 -16.11 31.52 10.85
C THR A 512 -16.80 30.53 11.79
N SER A 513 -17.90 29.90 11.36
CA SER A 513 -18.56 28.84 12.11
C SER A 513 -17.68 27.59 12.29
N LEU A 514 -16.60 27.46 11.51
CA LEU A 514 -15.62 26.38 11.61
C LEU A 514 -14.55 26.61 12.68
N VAL A 515 -14.54 27.78 13.34
CA VAL A 515 -13.57 28.14 14.39
C VAL A 515 -14.22 28.09 15.77
N PHE A 516 -13.91 27.03 16.53
CA PHE A 516 -14.60 26.67 17.77
C PHE A 516 -13.94 27.24 19.04
N HIS A 517 -13.85 28.56 19.12
CA HIS A 517 -13.35 29.28 20.29
C HIS A 517 -14.41 30.28 20.79
N ALA A 518 -15.02 30.00 21.95
CA ALA A 518 -16.10 30.79 22.53
C ALA A 518 -15.72 32.25 22.81
N GLU A 519 -14.45 32.48 23.14
CA GLU A 519 -13.92 33.78 23.58
C GLU A 519 -13.25 34.57 22.45
N MET A 520 -13.15 34.02 21.23
CA MET A 520 -12.53 34.71 20.11
C MET A 520 -13.53 35.62 19.39
N GLU A 521 -13.11 36.85 19.10
CA GLU A 521 -13.86 37.75 18.25
C GLU A 521 -13.94 37.20 16.81
N GLU A 522 -15.01 37.55 16.08
CA GLU A 522 -15.19 37.12 14.69
C GLU A 522 -14.00 37.50 13.78
N LYS A 523 -13.37 38.63 14.07
CA LYS A 523 -12.19 39.10 13.35
C LYS A 523 -10.98 38.17 13.55
N ASP A 524 -10.79 37.64 14.77
CA ASP A 524 -9.71 36.71 15.09
C ASP A 524 -9.96 35.31 14.52
N LYS A 525 -11.23 34.89 14.45
CA LYS A 525 -11.62 33.66 13.75
C LYS A 525 -11.29 33.73 12.27
N GLU A 526 -11.57 34.87 11.63
CA GLU A 526 -11.22 35.09 10.23
C GLU A 526 -9.70 35.01 9.98
N ILE A 527 -8.90 35.62 10.86
CA ILE A 527 -7.43 35.56 10.80
C ILE A 527 -6.95 34.11 10.87
N THR A 528 -7.56 33.28 11.72
CA THR A 528 -7.21 31.86 11.84
C THR A 528 -7.48 31.10 10.53
N LEU A 529 -8.63 31.33 9.91
CA LEU A 529 -9.00 30.71 8.62
C LEU A 529 -8.11 31.18 7.46
N ARG A 530 -7.60 32.41 7.54
CA ARG A 530 -6.70 32.98 6.52
C ARG A 530 -5.43 32.16 6.39
N TYR A 531 -4.80 31.82 7.51
CA TYR A 531 -3.51 31.10 7.55
C TYR A 531 -3.65 29.57 7.60
N HIS A 532 -4.72 29.03 7.02
CA HIS A 532 -4.79 27.60 6.72
C HIS A 532 -3.71 27.22 5.70
N SER A 533 -3.06 26.08 5.91
CA SER A 533 -1.92 25.65 5.10
C SER A 533 -2.25 25.50 3.62
N GLU A 534 -3.49 25.14 3.27
CA GLU A 534 -3.98 25.06 1.89
C GLU A 534 -3.91 26.41 1.18
N LYS A 535 -4.37 27.49 1.83
CA LYS A 535 -4.37 28.84 1.25
C LYS A 535 -2.95 29.37 1.10
N LEU A 536 -2.09 29.12 2.10
CA LEU A 536 -0.67 29.45 2.03
C LEU A 536 0.01 28.76 0.84
N ALA A 537 -0.20 27.45 0.66
CA ALA A 537 0.37 26.70 -0.44
C ALA A 537 -0.15 27.17 -1.82
N ILE A 538 -1.44 27.47 -1.95
CA ILE A 538 -2.02 28.01 -3.19
C ILE A 538 -1.47 29.40 -3.49
N ALA A 539 -1.41 30.30 -2.50
CA ALA A 539 -0.84 31.64 -2.65
C ALA A 539 0.64 31.57 -3.06
N TYR A 540 1.41 30.67 -2.46
CA TYR A 540 2.80 30.44 -2.86
C TYR A 540 2.90 29.98 -4.31
N GLY A 541 2.02 29.07 -4.75
CA GLY A 541 1.94 28.64 -6.14
C GLY A 541 1.59 29.78 -7.11
N LEU A 542 0.67 30.68 -6.76
CA LEU A 542 0.32 31.84 -7.57
C LEU A 542 1.50 32.80 -7.76
N LEU A 543 2.26 33.05 -6.69
CA LEU A 543 3.40 33.97 -6.72
C LEU A 543 4.59 33.43 -7.50
N ASN A 544 4.85 32.13 -7.42
CA ASN A 544 6.08 31.52 -7.89
C ASN A 544 5.91 30.74 -9.21
N THR A 545 4.74 30.77 -9.85
CA THR A 545 4.51 30.10 -11.14
C THR A 545 3.90 31.01 -12.21
N PRO A 546 4.32 30.90 -13.48
CA PRO A 546 3.80 31.71 -14.57
C PRO A 546 2.28 31.52 -14.80
N PRO A 547 1.54 32.55 -15.25
CA PRO A 547 0.12 32.45 -15.66
C PRO A 547 -0.20 31.18 -16.47
N GLY A 548 -1.35 30.55 -16.19
CA GLY A 548 -1.80 29.31 -16.83
C GLY A 548 -1.22 28.01 -16.27
N THR A 549 -0.16 28.05 -15.45
CA THR A 549 0.36 26.86 -14.76
C THR A 549 -0.67 26.29 -13.77
N THR A 550 -0.89 24.97 -13.81
CA THR A 550 -1.73 24.26 -12.84
C THR A 550 -1.05 24.22 -11.47
N ILE A 551 -1.76 24.65 -10.43
CA ILE A 551 -1.29 24.61 -9.05
C ILE A 551 -1.68 23.26 -8.43
N ARG A 552 -0.70 22.51 -7.90
CA ARG A 552 -0.93 21.19 -7.30
C ARG A 552 -0.55 21.22 -5.83
N VAL A 553 -1.51 20.96 -4.95
CA VAL A 553 -1.30 21.00 -3.50
C VAL A 553 -1.70 19.66 -2.89
N VAL A 554 -0.89 19.14 -1.98
CA VAL A 554 -1.17 17.91 -1.23
C VAL A 554 -1.40 18.27 0.24
N LYS A 555 -2.50 17.80 0.82
CA LYS A 555 -2.87 18.00 2.22
C LYS A 555 -2.80 16.67 2.97
N ASN A 556 -2.19 16.67 4.16
CA ASN A 556 -2.09 15.50 5.03
C ASN A 556 -3.39 15.14 5.79
N LEU A 557 -4.41 16.00 5.70
CA LEU A 557 -5.73 15.89 6.33
C LEU A 557 -6.84 16.12 5.28
N ARG A 558 -8.10 15.91 5.65
CA ARG A 558 -9.24 16.30 4.81
C ARG A 558 -9.27 17.83 4.68
N VAL A 559 -9.47 18.32 3.46
CA VAL A 559 -9.61 19.76 3.19
C VAL A 559 -10.92 20.26 3.80
N CYS A 560 -10.86 21.36 4.56
CA CYS A 560 -12.04 21.96 5.17
C CYS A 560 -12.93 22.68 4.15
N GLY A 561 -14.21 22.87 4.49
CA GLY A 561 -15.19 23.52 3.61
C GLY A 561 -14.80 24.94 3.19
N ASP A 562 -14.21 25.70 4.12
CA ASP A 562 -13.73 27.06 3.85
C ASP A 562 -12.58 27.08 2.81
N CYS A 563 -11.55 26.24 2.98
CA CYS A 563 -10.45 26.13 2.01
C CYS A 563 -10.94 25.61 0.65
N HIS A 564 -11.90 24.69 0.64
CA HIS A 564 -12.53 24.21 -0.59
C HIS A 564 -13.29 25.34 -1.32
N SER A 565 -14.04 26.17 -0.58
CA SER A 565 -14.72 27.35 -1.13
C SER A 565 -13.73 28.40 -1.65
N ALA A 566 -12.68 28.70 -0.89
CA ALA A 566 -11.62 29.61 -1.31
C ALA A 566 -10.97 29.13 -2.62
N ALA A 567 -10.59 27.84 -2.72
CA ALA A 567 -9.99 27.29 -3.92
C ALA A 567 -10.90 27.41 -5.17
N LYS A 568 -12.23 27.28 -5.02
CA LYS A 568 -13.18 27.56 -6.11
C LYS A 568 -13.03 29.01 -6.60
N HIS A 569 -13.11 29.99 -5.70
CA HIS A 569 -13.01 31.40 -6.06
C HIS A 569 -11.63 31.75 -6.65
N ILE A 570 -10.54 31.23 -6.08
CA ILE A 570 -9.19 31.43 -6.63
C ILE A 570 -9.11 30.91 -8.08
N SER A 571 -9.65 29.72 -8.35
CA SER A 571 -9.63 29.14 -9.71
C SER A 571 -10.41 29.99 -10.73
N MET A 572 -11.41 30.76 -10.27
CA MET A 572 -12.23 31.64 -11.09
C MET A 572 -11.54 32.99 -11.34
N ILE A 573 -10.99 33.61 -10.29
CA ILE A 573 -10.39 34.95 -10.36
C ILE A 573 -9.08 34.94 -11.18
N PHE A 574 -8.24 33.93 -10.94
CA PHE A 574 -6.89 33.88 -11.54
C PHE A 574 -6.81 33.04 -12.82
N ASP A 575 -7.94 32.49 -13.29
CA ASP A 575 -8.01 31.55 -14.42
C ASP A 575 -6.95 30.45 -14.34
N ARG A 576 -6.83 29.83 -13.16
CA ARG A 576 -5.89 28.74 -12.88
C ARG A 576 -6.65 27.47 -12.53
N GLN A 577 -6.19 26.34 -13.07
CA GLN A 577 -6.59 25.05 -12.53
C GLN A 577 -5.85 24.80 -11.21
N ILE A 578 -6.58 24.45 -10.16
CA ILE A 578 -6.03 24.05 -8.87
C ILE A 578 -6.39 22.59 -8.64
N ILE A 579 -5.40 21.76 -8.36
CA ILE A 579 -5.57 20.36 -8.01
C ILE A 579 -5.16 20.20 -6.56
N LEU A 580 -6.13 19.94 -5.70
CA LEU A 580 -5.91 19.76 -4.27
C LEU A 580 -6.17 18.30 -3.91
N ARG A 581 -5.12 17.59 -3.50
CA ARG A 581 -5.19 16.22 -3.01
C ARG A 581 -5.37 16.23 -1.51
N ASP A 582 -6.42 15.60 -1.01
CA ASP A 582 -6.56 15.27 0.41
C ASP A 582 -6.29 13.78 0.66
N VAL A 583 -6.53 13.32 1.89
CA VAL A 583 -6.26 11.92 2.29
C VAL A 583 -7.09 10.89 1.50
N GLN A 584 -8.23 11.29 0.95
CA GLN A 584 -9.19 10.38 0.31
C GLN A 584 -9.36 10.62 -1.19
N ARG A 585 -9.20 11.85 -1.69
CA ARG A 585 -9.48 12.20 -3.08
C ARG A 585 -8.78 13.46 -3.58
N PHE A 586 -8.93 13.71 -4.87
CA PHE A 586 -8.54 14.92 -5.56
C PHE A 586 -9.75 15.83 -5.80
N HIS A 587 -9.53 17.11 -5.59
CA HIS A 587 -10.44 18.19 -5.92
C HIS A 587 -9.81 18.97 -7.07
N HIS A 588 -10.44 18.93 -8.24
CA HIS A 588 -10.01 19.70 -9.41
C HIS A 588 -10.88 20.94 -9.49
N PHE A 589 -10.30 22.09 -9.16
CA PHE A 589 -10.94 23.38 -9.25
C PHE A 589 -10.62 24.03 -10.59
N LYS A 590 -11.66 24.40 -11.34
CA LYS A 590 -11.55 25.12 -12.60
C LYS A 590 -12.79 25.98 -12.78
N ASN A 591 -12.61 27.25 -13.10
CA ASN A 591 -13.69 28.20 -13.40
C ASN A 591 -14.76 28.24 -12.28
N GLY A 592 -14.33 28.23 -11.02
CA GLY A 592 -15.26 28.31 -9.87
C GLY A 592 -15.94 26.99 -9.50
N LYS A 593 -15.68 25.89 -10.22
CA LYS A 593 -16.30 24.58 -9.98
C LYS A 593 -15.27 23.57 -9.51
N CYS A 594 -15.71 22.63 -8.67
CA CYS A 594 -14.90 21.48 -8.24
C CYS A 594 -15.40 20.19 -8.88
N SER A 595 -14.49 19.26 -9.22
CA SER A 595 -14.81 17.91 -9.71
C SER A 595 -15.67 17.07 -8.76
N CYS A 596 -15.75 17.42 -7.48
CA CYS A 596 -16.60 16.71 -6.51
C CYS A 596 -18.09 17.09 -6.58
N GLY A 597 -18.47 18.11 -7.37
CA GLY A 597 -19.85 18.57 -7.47
C GLY A 597 -20.45 19.07 -6.15
N ASP A 598 -19.60 19.55 -5.23
CA ASP A 598 -19.95 19.94 -3.86
C ASP A 598 -20.55 18.81 -3.00
N PHE A 599 -20.44 17.56 -3.45
CA PHE A 599 -20.65 16.38 -2.61
C PHE A 599 -19.38 16.16 -1.76
N TRP A 600 -19.25 17.01 -0.74
CA TRP A 600 -18.02 17.22 0.02
C TRP A 600 -17.73 16.13 1.05
#